data_AF-A0A4Q2ZX95-F1
#
_entry.id   AF-A0A4Q2ZX95-F1
#
_cell.length_a   1.000
_cell.length_b   1.000
_cell.length_c   1.000
_cell.angle_alpha   90.00
_cell.angle_beta   90.00
_cell.angle_gamma   90.00
#
_symmetry.space_group_name_H-M   'P 1'
#
loop_
_entity.id
_entity.type
_entity.pdbx_description
1 polymer ?
#
loop_
_entity_poly.entity_id
_entity_poly.type
_entity_poly.pdbx_seq_one_letter_code
_entity_poly.pdbx_strand_id
1 'polypeptide(L)' 'MEKQFTIYTFDADHAFANPSNPKFDKEASQQAEQHTLTFLKQKLVLE' A
#
# COMPACT_ATOMS: atom_id res chain seq x y z
N MET A 1 -3.42 -9.80 23.81
CA MET A 1 -3.82 -8.66 22.96
C MET A 1 -3.92 -9.16 21.54
N GLU A 2 -5.07 -8.97 20.90
CA GLU A 2 -5.24 -9.26 19.48
C GLU A 2 -4.56 -8.17 18.65
N LYS A 3 -3.87 -8.57 17.57
CA LYS A 3 -3.33 -7.62 16.60
C LYS A 3 -4.48 -7.12 15.74
N GLN A 4 -4.62 -5.80 15.63
CA GLN A 4 -5.59 -5.19 14.73
C GLN A 4 -4.98 -5.03 13.34
N PHE A 5 -5.76 -5.37 12.31
CA PHE A 5 -5.34 -5.26 10.91
C PHE A 5 -6.38 -4.47 10.14
N THR A 6 -5.92 -3.69 9.16
CA THR A 6 -6.75 -3.03 8.16
C THR A 6 -6.39 -3.61 6.80
N ILE A 7 -7.40 -3.97 6.00
CA ILE A 7 -7.21 -4.55 4.67
C ILE A 7 -7.78 -3.57 3.65
N TYR A 8 -6.97 -3.23 2.66
CA TYR A 8 -7.39 -2.46 1.49
C TYR A 8 -7.28 -3.36 0.26
N THR A 9 -8.35 -3.41 -0.54
CA THR A 9 -8.41 -4.19 -1.78
C THR A 9 -8.48 -3.24 -2.97
N PHE A 10 -7.73 -3.55 -4.01
CA PHE A 10 -7.68 -2.75 -5.24
C PHE A 10 -8.16 -3.63 -6.40
N ASP A 11 -8.95 -3.05 -7.30
CA ASP A 11 -9.29 -3.68 -8.58
C ASP A 11 -8.10 -3.52 -9.54
N ALA A 12 -7.00 -4.19 -9.20
CA ALA A 12 -5.73 -4.13 -9.92
C ALA A 12 -5.07 -5.51 -9.91
N ASP A 13 -4.28 -5.78 -10.95
CA ASP A 13 -3.61 -7.05 -11.14
C ASP A 13 -2.53 -7.34 -10.07
N HIS A 14 -2.15 -8.62 -9.92
CA HIS A 14 -1.05 -8.97 -9.02
C HIS A 14 0.24 -8.21 -9.39
N ALA A 15 0.92 -7.71 -8.35
CA ALA A 15 2.12 -6.87 -8.46
C ALA A 15 1.89 -5.54 -9.19
N PHE A 16 0.69 -4.96 -9.08
CA PHE A 16 0.36 -3.63 -9.61
C PHE A 16 1.28 -2.51 -9.11
N ALA A 17 1.92 -2.67 -7.94
CA ALA A 17 2.80 -1.68 -7.32
C ALA A 17 4.24 -1.64 -7.87
N ASN A 18 4.63 -2.58 -8.73
CA ASN A 18 5.97 -2.65 -9.27
C ASN A 18 6.06 -1.89 -10.61
N PRO A 19 6.77 -0.75 -10.71
CA PRO A 19 6.86 0.03 -11.95
C PRO A 19 7.59 -0.69 -13.09
N SER A 20 8.33 -1.76 -12.83
CA SER A 20 8.94 -2.61 -13.86
C SER A 20 8.00 -3.73 -14.36
N ASN A 21 6.81 -3.89 -13.77
CA ASN A 21 5.81 -4.86 -14.21
C ASN A 21 4.95 -4.27 -15.34
N PRO A 22 4.71 -4.99 -16.46
CA PRO A 22 3.77 -4.56 -17.50
C PRO A 22 2.35 -4.25 -17.00
N LYS A 23 1.95 -4.83 -15.86
CA LYS A 23 0.67 -4.62 -15.17
C LYS A 23 0.72 -3.51 -14.10
N PHE A 24 1.73 -2.63 -14.16
CA PHE A 24 1.85 -1.51 -13.23
C PHE A 24 0.61 -0.61 -13.32
N ASP A 25 -0.09 -0.48 -12.20
CA ASP A 25 -1.22 0.43 -12.08
C ASP A 25 -0.79 1.60 -11.21
N LYS A 26 -0.59 2.76 -11.84
CA LYS A 26 -0.09 3.95 -11.16
C LYS A 26 -1.05 4.44 -10.07
N GLU A 27 -2.36 4.37 -10.30
CA GLU A 27 -3.35 4.90 -9.38
C GLU A 27 -3.45 4.01 -8.14
N ALA A 28 -3.63 2.69 -8.34
CA ALA A 28 -3.67 1.74 -7.23
C ALA A 28 -2.36 1.76 -6.42
N SER A 29 -1.21 1.89 -7.11
CA SER A 29 0.10 2.01 -6.46
C SER A 29 0.18 3.22 -5.53
N GLN A 30 -0.22 4.40 -6.02
CA GLN A 30 -0.17 5.63 -5.23
C GLN A 30 -1.11 5.57 -4.03
N GLN A 31 -2.31 5.00 -4.19
CA GLN A 31 -3.24 4.82 -3.08
C GLN A 31 -2.68 3.84 -2.03
N ALA A 32 -2.13 2.70 -2.46
CA ALA A 32 -1.50 1.73 -1.56
C ALA A 32 -0.28 2.31 -0.83
N GLU A 33 0.54 3.11 -1.52
CA GLU A 33 1.67 3.85 -0.93
C GLU A 33 1.19 4.83 0.14
N GLN A 34 0.15 5.63 -0.16
CA GLN A 34 -0.44 6.59 0.78
C GLN A 34 -0.90 5.91 2.09
N HIS A 35 -1.60 4.77 1.98
CA HIS A 35 -2.03 3.98 3.15
C HIS A 35 -0.83 3.47 3.95
N THR A 36 0.19 2.98 3.24
CA THR A 36 1.42 2.45 3.86
C THR A 36 2.17 3.55 4.60
N LEU A 37 2.43 4.69 3.96
CA LEU A 37 3.12 5.83 4.58
C LEU A 37 2.34 6.37 5.79
N THR A 38 1.02 6.42 5.71
CA THR A 38 0.18 6.82 6.84
C THR A 38 0.36 5.87 8.03
N PHE A 39 0.30 4.57 7.79
CA PHE A 39 0.50 3.56 8.83
C PHE A 39 1.91 3.65 9.45
N LEU A 40 2.94 3.73 8.61
CA LEU A 40 4.33 3.79 9.07
C LEU A 40 4.60 5.07 9.87
N LYS A 41 4.11 6.23 9.44
CA LYS A 41 4.24 7.48 10.21
C LYS A 41 3.60 7.38 11.59
N GLN A 42 2.45 6.70 11.70
CA GLN A 42 1.73 6.54 12.97
C GLN A 42 2.36 5.50 13.91
N LYS A 43 3.04 4.47 13.36
CA LYS A 43 3.46 3.30 14.13
C LYS A 43 4.97 3.12 14.26
N LEU A 44 5.75 3.75 13.39
CA LEU A 44 7.19 3.53 13.27
C LEU A 44 8.04 4.77 13.55
N VAL A 45 7.45 5.92 13.87
CA VAL A 45 8.13 7.22 14.10
C VAL A 45 9.21 7.44 13.03
N LEU A 46 8.77 7.67 11.79
CA LEU A 46 9.66 8.17 10.75
C LEU A 46 9.81 9.68 11.00
N GLU A 47 10.85 10.08 11.73
CA GLU A 47 11.32 11.47 11.83
C GLU A 47 11.89 11.96 10.49
#